data_AF-A0A3M2B2D3-F1
#
_entry.id   AF-A0A3M2B2D3-F1
#
_cell.length_a   1.000
_cell.length_b   1.000
_cell.length_c   1.000
_cell.angle_alpha   90.00
_cell.angle_beta   90.00
_cell.angle_gamma   90.00
#
_symmetry.space_group_name_H-M   'P 1'
#
loop_
_entity.id
_entity.type
_entity.pdbx_description
1 polymer ?
#
loop_
_entity_poly.entity_id
_entity_poly.type
_entity_poly.pdbx_seq_one_letter_code
_entity_poly.pdbx_strand_id
1 'polypeptide(L)'
;MQKAIWTGLIVALALLIALCFAPAYRPYTLWKMQAVFSVGWPPHATFYDILGTEADELKLFQRMRERQIAPLVRNDFYWAWGRALFEGGAETASVRQSLLQLRRQFPERAEVYASLLRNEMRGFRIGRKEEARFSKGGASPSPSDPQQARRVLEWAQKGEQLDPENAFFTGMRVRALLALQRDSEAIRALVHAAQKPRWDDYVAAEAEAQIRYWRLLQNKRSGEVDIALTMGILFPHLATERSNARVLTALAQDLEAQGHFREALEIRIALTQYAQKMMSEQKTIAHLLVGIAIAQIAVSSPPTASHLSPQQRQEGFLKRLQQAGFANEAAWFHAELKRMDAIRLQIKKAFGKFYDDYLIPFMYRYYWQLLALFGLQGLALALGAQWAALWWARRASKGLMSTLILLIGAWLGATLWFIFSMSGMLMSRVIASITAVETLLSSTSGAALPSVFNAPLPIHAILRWALPIGATIWGLVLIGVALVVALFRRPRSLEATYQTLHNAIGISLLIALFGLSSVLFLNMRTDQQLETITEAIRRGEVETVLRATGAPPQLPPPTPLPR
;
A
#
# COMPACT_ATOMS: atom_id res chain seq x y z
N MET A 1 -6.72 50.93 -5.87
CA MET A 1 -5.72 49.83 -5.83
C MET A 1 -5.42 49.35 -4.40
N GLN A 2 -5.03 50.23 -3.47
CA GLN A 2 -4.69 49.85 -2.08
C GLN A 2 -5.85 49.14 -1.34
N LYS A 3 -7.10 49.63 -1.49
CA LYS A 3 -8.30 48.98 -0.93
C LYS A 3 -8.54 47.56 -1.46
N ALA A 4 -8.26 47.31 -2.75
CA ALA A 4 -8.45 46.00 -3.38
C ALA A 4 -7.43 44.95 -2.91
N ILE A 5 -6.20 45.39 -2.62
CA ILE A 5 -5.13 44.53 -2.05
C ILE A 5 -5.51 44.11 -0.63
N TRP A 6 -6.03 45.04 0.18
CA TRP A 6 -6.49 44.75 1.54
C TRP A 6 -7.69 43.81 1.57
N THR A 7 -8.68 43.98 0.69
CA THR A 7 -9.80 43.02 0.59
C THR A 7 -9.34 41.63 0.16
N GLY A 8 -8.39 41.52 -0.79
CA GLY A 8 -7.79 40.23 -1.15
C GLY A 8 -7.08 39.54 0.01
N LEU A 9 -6.35 40.31 0.84
CA LEU A 9 -5.65 39.80 2.03
C LEU A 9 -6.61 39.31 3.10
N ILE A 10 -7.68 40.07 3.33
CA ILE A 10 -8.73 39.70 4.28
C ILE A 10 -9.44 38.43 3.80
N VAL A 11 -9.75 38.30 2.50
CA VAL A 11 -10.44 37.11 1.95
C VAL A 11 -9.54 35.86 1.98
N ALA A 12 -8.27 35.97 1.57
CA ALA A 12 -7.33 34.84 1.63
C ALA A 12 -7.04 34.40 3.07
N LEU A 13 -6.86 35.37 3.99
CA LEU A 13 -6.68 35.10 5.41
C LEU A 13 -7.96 34.51 6.02
N ALA A 14 -9.14 35.01 5.66
CA ALA A 14 -10.43 34.48 6.11
C ALA A 14 -10.67 33.06 5.59
N LEU A 15 -10.29 32.74 4.35
CA LEU A 15 -10.36 31.38 3.81
C LEU A 15 -9.39 30.43 4.52
N LEU A 16 -8.16 30.87 4.78
CA LEU A 16 -7.16 30.07 5.50
C LEU A 16 -7.55 29.85 6.96
N ILE A 17 -8.10 30.89 7.61
CA ILE A 17 -8.73 30.81 8.93
C ILE A 17 -9.91 29.83 8.87
N ALA A 18 -10.85 29.99 7.94
CA ALA A 18 -12.01 29.11 7.81
C ALA A 18 -11.61 27.63 7.63
N LEU A 19 -10.56 27.35 6.85
CA LEU A 19 -10.00 26.00 6.68
C LEU A 19 -9.35 25.48 7.98
N CYS A 20 -8.63 26.33 8.72
CA CYS A 20 -8.05 25.98 10.02
C CYS A 20 -9.11 25.74 11.12
N PHE A 21 -10.28 26.38 11.01
CA PHE A 21 -11.36 26.28 11.99
C PHE A 21 -12.47 25.30 11.61
N ALA A 22 -12.54 24.84 10.35
CA ALA A 22 -13.47 23.80 9.93
C ALA A 22 -13.16 22.47 10.64
N PRO A 23 -14.08 21.91 11.47
CA PRO A 23 -13.79 20.77 12.34
C PRO A 23 -13.26 19.53 11.60
N ALA A 24 -13.78 19.25 10.40
CA ALA A 24 -13.37 18.12 9.58
C ALA A 24 -11.93 18.22 9.04
N TYR A 25 -11.39 19.43 8.98
CA TYR A 25 -10.17 19.77 8.25
C TYR A 25 -9.05 20.27 9.14
N ARG A 26 -9.40 20.85 10.29
CA ARG A 26 -8.51 21.40 11.31
C ARG A 26 -7.26 20.56 11.60
N PRO A 27 -7.33 19.25 11.95
CA PRO A 27 -6.11 18.49 12.25
C PRO A 27 -5.17 18.34 11.05
N TYR A 28 -5.71 18.26 9.83
CA TYR A 28 -4.94 18.11 8.60
C TYR A 28 -4.26 19.42 8.20
N THR A 29 -5.02 20.51 8.22
CA THR A 29 -4.58 21.87 7.89
C THR A 29 -3.55 22.37 8.91
N LEU A 30 -3.81 22.19 10.21
CA LEU A 30 -2.90 22.63 11.27
C LEU A 30 -1.55 21.92 11.17
N TRP A 31 -1.56 20.61 10.93
CA TRP A 31 -0.30 19.89 10.81
C TRP A 31 0.53 20.37 9.61
N LYS A 32 -0.07 20.47 8.41
CA LYS A 32 0.66 20.90 7.20
C LYS A 32 1.21 22.32 7.35
N MET A 33 0.52 23.18 8.07
CA MET A 33 0.99 24.53 8.38
C MET A 33 2.09 24.54 9.44
N GLN A 34 1.99 23.69 10.48
CA GLN A 34 3.02 23.55 11.51
C GLN A 34 4.34 23.01 10.96
N ALA A 35 4.30 22.21 9.88
CA ALA A 35 5.50 21.61 9.27
C ALA A 35 6.56 22.66 8.83
N VAL A 36 6.16 23.88 8.47
CA VAL A 36 7.11 24.95 8.09
C VAL A 36 7.87 25.49 9.31
N PHE A 37 7.27 25.43 10.50
CA PHE A 37 7.80 26.04 11.73
C PHE A 37 8.43 25.02 12.69
N SER A 38 8.25 23.72 12.42
CA SER A 38 8.89 22.66 13.18
C SER A 38 10.25 22.29 12.59
N VAL A 39 11.31 22.45 13.41
CA VAL A 39 12.68 22.00 13.13
C VAL A 39 12.96 20.81 14.07
N GLY A 40 13.44 19.69 13.54
CA GLY A 40 13.86 18.53 14.35
C GLY A 40 12.76 17.73 15.06
N TRP A 41 11.47 17.99 14.79
CA TRP A 41 10.36 17.15 15.26
C TRP A 41 10.16 15.99 14.27
N PRO A 42 9.85 14.75 14.69
CA PRO A 42 10.10 13.60 13.84
C PRO A 42 9.24 13.57 12.58
N PRO A 43 9.79 12.99 11.50
CA PRO A 43 9.26 13.16 10.18
C PRO A 43 7.94 12.42 10.01
N HIS A 44 7.06 13.05 9.24
CA HIS A 44 5.94 12.38 8.65
C HIS A 44 6.41 11.21 7.82
N ALA A 45 5.87 10.04 8.08
CA ALA A 45 6.10 8.94 7.18
C ALA A 45 5.30 9.17 5.89
N THR A 46 5.98 9.04 4.77
CA THR A 46 5.39 8.97 3.44
C THR A 46 5.36 7.52 2.98
N PHE A 47 4.78 7.27 1.80
CA PHE A 47 4.83 6.00 1.09
C PHE A 47 6.25 5.44 1.03
N TYR A 48 7.25 6.30 0.79
CA TYR A 48 8.66 5.94 0.78
C TYR A 48 9.16 5.38 2.12
N ASP A 49 8.75 5.97 3.26
CA ASP A 49 9.22 5.54 4.58
C ASP A 49 8.61 4.22 5.04
N ILE A 50 7.42 3.90 4.55
CA ILE A 50 6.75 2.60 4.83
C ILE A 50 7.40 1.49 4.02
N LEU A 51 7.93 1.81 2.84
CA LEU A 51 8.62 0.86 1.98
C LEU A 51 10.13 0.77 2.26
N GLY A 52 10.76 1.82 2.80
CA GLY A 52 12.20 1.92 3.04
C GLY A 52 12.68 1.37 4.39
N THR A 53 14.00 1.26 4.56
CA THR A 53 14.68 0.72 5.76
C THR A 53 15.14 1.79 6.76
N GLU A 54 14.88 3.08 6.53
CA GLU A 54 15.34 4.16 7.42
C GLU A 54 14.50 4.22 8.71
N ALA A 55 15.07 3.62 9.76
CA ALA A 55 14.32 3.08 10.87
C ALA A 55 14.44 3.87 12.19
N ASP A 56 15.53 4.58 12.46
CA ASP A 56 15.87 4.84 13.87
C ASP A 56 15.15 6.05 14.50
N GLU A 57 15.03 7.17 13.79
CA GLU A 57 14.31 8.35 14.30
C GLU A 57 12.79 8.12 14.37
N LEU A 58 12.23 7.40 13.38
CA LEU A 58 10.83 7.04 13.35
C LEU A 58 10.49 6.05 14.48
N LYS A 59 11.35 5.05 14.72
CA LYS A 59 11.22 4.12 15.86
C LYS A 59 11.32 4.85 17.20
N LEU A 60 12.20 5.84 17.35
CA LEU A 60 12.32 6.61 18.60
C LEU A 60 11.04 7.41 18.90
N PHE A 61 10.48 8.07 17.89
CA PHE A 61 9.21 8.79 18.04
C PHE A 61 8.04 7.88 18.36
N GLN A 62 7.96 6.74 17.67
CA GLN A 62 6.95 5.72 17.93
C GLN A 62 6.99 5.30 19.39
N ARG A 63 8.17 4.97 19.93
CA ARG A 63 8.34 4.61 21.34
C ARG A 63 7.89 5.71 22.30
N MET A 64 8.23 6.98 22.02
CA MET A 64 7.79 8.09 22.87
C MET A 64 6.28 8.26 22.87
N ARG A 65 5.66 8.13 21.70
CA ARG A 65 4.23 8.28 21.52
C ARG A 65 3.44 7.11 22.08
N GLU A 66 3.94 5.89 21.89
CA GLU A 66 3.40 4.68 22.51
C GLU A 66 3.30 4.83 24.01
N ARG A 67 4.31 5.39 24.68
CA ARG A 67 4.25 5.65 26.13
C ARG A 67 3.09 6.58 26.50
N GLN A 68 2.77 7.55 25.65
CA GLN A 68 1.66 8.49 25.88
C GLN A 68 0.29 7.85 25.65
N ILE A 69 0.15 7.00 24.61
CA ILE A 69 -1.15 6.40 24.24
C ILE A 69 -1.40 5.04 24.90
N ALA A 70 -0.36 4.35 25.40
CA ALA A 70 -0.45 3.02 26.00
C ALA A 70 -1.54 2.88 27.08
N PRO A 71 -1.80 3.87 27.95
CA PRO A 71 -2.91 3.79 28.91
C PRO A 71 -4.29 3.69 28.24
N LEU A 72 -4.47 4.33 27.08
CA LEU A 72 -5.74 4.42 26.36
C LEU A 72 -6.04 3.16 25.52
N VAL A 73 -5.01 2.43 25.10
CA VAL A 73 -5.12 1.30 24.15
C VAL A 73 -4.67 -0.03 24.74
N ARG A 74 -4.44 -0.11 26.06
CA ARG A 74 -3.87 -1.30 26.74
C ARG A 74 -4.61 -2.62 26.42
N ASN A 75 -5.93 -2.55 26.22
CA ASN A 75 -6.78 -3.72 25.93
C ASN A 75 -7.37 -3.69 24.50
N ASP A 76 -6.87 -2.81 23.64
CA ASP A 76 -7.33 -2.70 22.25
C ASP A 76 -6.62 -3.74 21.38
N PHE A 77 -7.34 -4.81 21.03
CA PHE A 77 -6.81 -5.88 20.20
C PHE A 77 -6.27 -5.38 18.85
N TYR A 78 -7.01 -4.54 18.14
CA TYR A 78 -6.61 -4.12 16.79
C TYR A 78 -5.36 -3.24 16.85
N TRP A 79 -5.22 -2.43 17.89
CA TRP A 79 -3.99 -1.68 18.11
C TRP A 79 -2.81 -2.61 18.42
N ALA A 80 -2.98 -3.53 19.37
CA ALA A 80 -1.92 -4.47 19.76
C ALA A 80 -1.50 -5.39 18.59
N TRP A 81 -2.46 -5.78 17.75
CA TRP A 81 -2.22 -6.59 16.56
C TRP A 81 -1.46 -5.82 15.47
N GLY A 82 -1.90 -4.60 15.15
CA GLY A 82 -1.18 -3.73 14.21
C GLY A 82 0.24 -3.44 14.67
N ARG A 83 0.43 -3.21 15.97
CA ARG A 83 1.74 -3.04 16.59
C ARG A 83 2.63 -4.27 16.42
N ALA A 84 2.13 -5.46 16.77
CA ALA A 84 2.92 -6.69 16.71
C ALA A 84 3.44 -6.99 15.30
N LEU A 85 2.63 -6.69 14.28
CA LEU A 85 2.99 -6.86 12.87
C LEU A 85 3.98 -5.80 12.39
N PHE A 86 3.79 -4.55 12.81
CA PHE A 86 4.64 -3.44 12.40
C PHE A 86 6.02 -3.48 13.08
N GLU A 87 6.08 -3.68 14.40
CA GLU A 87 7.34 -3.74 15.17
C GLU A 87 8.17 -4.98 14.82
N GLY A 88 7.52 -6.09 14.44
CA GLY A 88 8.19 -7.30 14.00
C GLY A 88 9.06 -7.11 12.75
N GLY A 89 8.74 -6.10 11.93
CA GLY A 89 9.50 -5.75 10.74
C GLY A 89 9.47 -6.80 9.63
N ALA A 90 10.52 -6.84 8.80
CA ALA A 90 10.60 -7.77 7.67
C ALA A 90 10.97 -9.21 8.10
N GLU A 91 11.61 -9.38 9.26
CA GLU A 91 12.12 -10.67 9.72
C GLU A 91 11.03 -11.57 10.28
N THR A 92 10.89 -12.77 9.69
CA THR A 92 9.90 -13.78 10.09
C THR A 92 9.97 -14.13 11.58
N ALA A 93 11.18 -14.24 12.15
CA ALA A 93 11.38 -14.61 13.55
C ALA A 93 10.90 -13.53 14.53
N SER A 94 11.20 -12.26 14.23
CA SER A 94 10.79 -11.12 15.03
C SER A 94 9.27 -10.95 15.04
N VAL A 95 8.63 -10.98 13.86
CA VAL A 95 7.15 -10.95 13.74
C VAL A 95 6.51 -12.11 14.49
N ARG A 96 7.06 -13.32 14.39
CA ARG A 96 6.57 -14.50 15.13
C ARG A 96 6.60 -14.26 16.63
N GLN A 97 7.70 -13.74 17.17
CA GLN A 97 7.82 -13.48 18.61
C GLN A 97 6.77 -12.48 19.10
N SER A 98 6.56 -11.38 18.37
CA SER A 98 5.54 -10.38 18.69
C SER A 98 4.12 -10.97 18.65
N LEU A 99 3.81 -11.78 17.63
CA LEU A 99 2.51 -12.46 17.54
C LEU A 99 2.30 -13.51 18.62
N LEU A 100 3.36 -14.21 19.07
CA LEU A 100 3.27 -15.15 20.19
C LEU A 100 3.01 -14.44 21.53
N GLN A 101 3.54 -13.23 21.72
CA GLN A 101 3.20 -12.39 22.87
C GLN A 101 1.73 -11.95 22.80
N LEU A 102 1.29 -11.49 21.64
CA LEU A 102 -0.10 -11.13 21.39
C LEU A 102 -1.06 -12.30 21.66
N ARG A 103 -0.69 -13.51 21.24
CA ARG A 103 -1.44 -14.76 21.50
C ARG A 103 -1.64 -15.01 23.00
N ARG A 104 -0.67 -14.68 23.85
CA ARG A 104 -0.81 -14.82 25.31
C ARG A 104 -1.83 -13.84 25.87
N GLN A 105 -1.90 -12.64 25.30
CA GLN A 105 -2.84 -11.61 25.73
C GLN A 105 -4.26 -11.83 25.19
N PHE A 106 -4.37 -12.35 23.96
CA PHE A 106 -5.64 -12.56 23.25
C PHE A 106 -5.74 -13.99 22.67
N PRO A 107 -5.81 -15.03 23.52
CA PRO A 107 -5.76 -16.42 23.08
C PRO A 107 -7.00 -16.88 22.30
N GLU A 108 -8.12 -16.17 22.44
CA GLU A 108 -9.39 -16.52 21.78
C GLU A 108 -9.60 -15.77 20.45
N ARG A 109 -8.56 -15.09 19.93
CA ARG A 109 -8.63 -14.32 18.68
C ARG A 109 -8.05 -15.11 17.51
N ALA A 110 -8.93 -15.59 16.63
CA ALA A 110 -8.55 -16.35 15.43
C ALA A 110 -7.59 -15.58 14.52
N GLU A 111 -7.70 -14.25 14.49
CA GLU A 111 -6.86 -13.35 13.70
C GLU A 111 -5.36 -13.49 14.04
N VAL A 112 -5.03 -13.72 15.32
CA VAL A 112 -3.65 -13.92 15.77
C VAL A 112 -3.08 -15.20 15.17
N TYR A 113 -3.87 -16.27 15.17
CA TYR A 113 -3.47 -17.55 14.58
C TYR A 113 -3.35 -17.43 13.06
N ALA A 114 -4.23 -16.66 12.41
CA ALA A 114 -4.11 -16.40 10.98
C ALA A 114 -2.82 -15.66 10.61
N SER A 115 -2.45 -14.60 11.33
CA SER A 115 -1.17 -13.90 11.11
C SER A 115 0.03 -14.78 11.42
N LEU A 116 -0.01 -15.60 12.48
CA LEU A 116 1.05 -16.57 12.79
C LEU A 116 1.25 -17.55 11.63
N LEU A 117 0.15 -18.13 11.13
CA LEU A 117 0.14 -19.06 10.01
C LEU A 117 0.68 -18.42 8.74
N ARG A 118 0.23 -17.20 8.39
CA ARG A 118 0.75 -16.46 7.23
C ARG A 118 2.24 -16.15 7.38
N ASN A 119 2.68 -15.69 8.55
CA ASN A 119 4.10 -15.40 8.79
C ASN A 119 4.99 -16.64 8.63
N GLU A 120 4.56 -17.82 9.10
CA GLU A 120 5.31 -19.08 8.90
C GLU A 120 5.48 -19.47 7.44
N MET A 121 4.58 -19.04 6.56
CA MET A 121 4.68 -19.39 5.14
C MET A 121 5.83 -18.67 4.45
N ARG A 122 6.45 -17.66 5.08
CA ARG A 122 7.70 -17.05 4.62
C ARG A 122 8.84 -18.07 4.75
N GLY A 123 9.05 -18.85 3.69
CA GLY A 123 10.08 -19.89 3.63
C GLY A 123 9.59 -21.31 3.92
N PHE A 124 8.28 -21.51 4.15
CA PHE A 124 7.73 -22.85 4.32
C PHE A 124 7.96 -23.71 3.07
N ARG A 125 8.32 -24.98 3.29
CA ARG A 125 8.55 -25.98 2.24
C ARG A 125 7.79 -27.26 2.57
N ILE A 126 7.01 -27.74 1.61
CA ILE A 126 6.27 -29.00 1.75
C ILE A 126 7.22 -30.20 1.66
N GLY A 127 8.28 -30.10 0.86
CA GLY A 127 9.34 -31.11 0.75
C GLY A 127 8.88 -32.46 0.22
N ARG A 128 7.92 -32.45 -0.71
CA ARG A 128 7.32 -33.65 -1.30
C ARG A 128 7.79 -33.85 -2.75
N LYS A 129 8.21 -35.07 -3.08
CA LYS A 129 8.63 -35.47 -4.45
C LYS A 129 7.50 -35.30 -5.47
N GLU A 130 6.26 -35.42 -5.01
CA GLU A 130 5.04 -35.24 -5.77
C GLU A 130 4.93 -33.83 -6.34
N GLU A 131 5.43 -32.82 -5.61
CA GLU A 131 5.46 -31.44 -6.09
C GLU A 131 6.39 -31.29 -7.31
N ALA A 132 7.56 -31.96 -7.27
CA ALA A 132 8.56 -31.90 -8.33
C ALA A 132 8.04 -32.42 -9.68
N ARG A 133 7.02 -33.29 -9.67
CA ARG A 133 6.35 -33.78 -10.89
C ARG A 133 5.78 -32.63 -11.74
N PHE A 134 5.49 -31.47 -11.14
CA PHE A 134 4.91 -30.29 -11.79
C PHE A 134 5.92 -29.17 -12.08
N SER A 135 7.20 -29.36 -11.74
CA SER A 135 8.27 -28.37 -11.96
C SER A 135 9.03 -28.68 -13.24
N LYS A 136 9.30 -27.67 -14.07
CA LYS A 136 10.17 -27.81 -15.24
C LYS A 136 11.59 -28.14 -14.76
N GLY A 137 12.13 -29.28 -15.16
CA GLY A 137 13.52 -29.69 -14.86
C GLY A 137 13.70 -30.63 -13.67
N GLY A 138 12.63 -31.18 -13.08
CA GLY A 138 12.75 -32.23 -12.05
C GLY A 138 13.51 -31.78 -10.79
N ALA A 139 13.44 -30.49 -10.46
CA ALA A 139 14.13 -29.91 -9.31
C ALA A 139 13.89 -30.77 -8.05
N SER A 140 14.96 -31.10 -7.35
CA SER A 140 14.86 -31.86 -6.10
C SER A 140 13.99 -31.11 -5.11
N PRO A 141 13.03 -31.78 -4.44
CA PRO A 141 12.19 -31.13 -3.44
C PRO A 141 13.08 -30.52 -2.36
N SER A 142 12.86 -29.25 -2.04
CA SER A 142 13.56 -28.63 -0.90
C SER A 142 13.19 -29.38 0.37
N PRO A 143 14.13 -29.63 1.29
CA PRO A 143 13.83 -30.36 2.52
C PRO A 143 12.71 -29.65 3.29
N SER A 144 11.74 -30.43 3.79
CA SER A 144 10.73 -29.90 4.70
C SER A 144 11.34 -29.64 6.08
N ASP A 145 10.76 -28.72 6.83
CA ASP A 145 11.04 -28.54 8.26
C ASP A 145 9.88 -29.15 9.06
N PRO A 146 10.03 -30.37 9.62
CA PRO A 146 8.98 -31.02 10.39
C PRO A 146 8.59 -30.24 11.65
N GLN A 147 9.51 -29.48 12.26
CA GLN A 147 9.18 -28.69 13.44
C GLN A 147 8.30 -27.51 13.05
N GLN A 148 8.61 -26.84 11.94
CA GLN A 148 7.74 -25.80 11.39
C GLN A 148 6.37 -26.37 11.02
N ALA A 149 6.30 -27.51 10.34
CA ALA A 149 5.04 -28.15 10.00
C ALA A 149 4.20 -28.50 11.22
N ARG A 150 4.81 -28.98 12.31
CA ARG A 150 4.09 -29.23 13.59
C ARG A 150 3.52 -27.95 14.21
N ARG A 151 4.28 -26.85 14.21
CA ARG A 151 3.76 -25.54 14.70
C ARG A 151 2.59 -25.05 13.86
N VAL A 152 2.70 -25.14 12.53
CA VAL A 152 1.62 -24.77 11.60
C VAL A 152 0.39 -25.64 11.85
N LEU A 153 0.56 -26.95 12.07
CA LEU A 153 -0.53 -27.86 12.39
C LEU A 153 -1.25 -27.45 13.69
N GLU A 154 -0.50 -27.19 14.76
CA GLU A 154 -1.06 -26.76 16.06
C GLU A 154 -1.87 -25.47 15.92
N TRP A 155 -1.30 -24.45 15.26
CA TRP A 155 -1.97 -23.15 15.11
C TRP A 155 -3.16 -23.21 14.16
N ALA A 156 -3.09 -24.04 13.12
CA ALA A 156 -4.21 -24.28 12.22
C ALA A 156 -5.38 -24.97 12.97
N GLN A 157 -5.09 -25.96 13.81
CA GLN A 157 -6.11 -26.62 14.62
C GLN A 157 -6.76 -25.67 15.63
N LYS A 158 -5.97 -24.85 16.33
CA LYS A 158 -6.52 -23.88 17.28
C LYS A 158 -7.31 -22.78 16.57
N GLY A 159 -6.85 -22.27 15.43
CA GLY A 159 -7.61 -21.32 14.62
C GLY A 159 -8.92 -21.90 14.12
N GLU A 160 -8.92 -23.16 13.67
CA GLU A 160 -10.12 -23.89 13.27
C GLU A 160 -11.10 -24.10 14.44
N GLN A 161 -10.62 -24.29 15.67
CA GLN A 161 -11.51 -24.36 16.84
C GLN A 161 -12.17 -23.02 17.16
N LEU A 162 -11.44 -21.92 17.02
CA LEU A 162 -11.95 -20.57 17.28
C LEU A 162 -12.90 -20.09 16.19
N ASP A 163 -12.72 -20.58 14.97
CA ASP A 163 -13.48 -20.21 13.79
C ASP A 163 -13.80 -21.44 12.92
N PRO A 164 -14.76 -22.28 13.36
CA PRO A 164 -15.03 -23.58 12.76
C PRO A 164 -15.63 -23.48 11.36
N GLU A 165 -16.21 -22.35 10.99
CA GLU A 165 -16.84 -22.13 9.69
C GLU A 165 -15.87 -21.65 8.61
N ASN A 166 -14.63 -21.35 8.98
CA ASN A 166 -13.62 -20.81 8.06
C ASN A 166 -12.70 -21.91 7.51
N ALA A 167 -12.67 -22.01 6.18
CA ALA A 167 -11.87 -22.93 5.40
C ALA A 167 -10.36 -22.61 5.43
N PHE A 168 -9.96 -21.37 5.71
CA PHE A 168 -8.56 -20.97 5.72
C PHE A 168 -7.72 -21.83 6.70
N PHE A 169 -8.18 -21.98 7.94
CA PHE A 169 -7.47 -22.78 8.95
C PHE A 169 -7.37 -24.25 8.57
N THR A 170 -8.47 -24.84 8.06
CA THR A 170 -8.47 -26.23 7.58
C THR A 170 -7.54 -26.39 6.37
N GLY A 171 -7.47 -25.41 5.46
CA GLY A 171 -6.50 -25.40 4.36
C GLY A 171 -5.05 -25.33 4.83
N MET A 172 -4.75 -24.53 5.85
CA MET A 172 -3.42 -24.51 6.49
C MET A 172 -3.09 -25.86 7.15
N ARG A 173 -4.10 -26.53 7.73
CA ARG A 173 -3.97 -27.89 8.29
C ARG A 173 -3.59 -28.91 7.22
N VAL A 174 -4.24 -28.87 6.04
CA VAL A 174 -3.90 -29.71 4.88
C VAL A 174 -2.41 -29.57 4.56
N ARG A 175 -1.92 -28.33 4.45
CA ARG A 175 -0.50 -28.06 4.15
C ARG A 175 0.45 -28.71 5.16
N ALA A 176 0.19 -28.51 6.44
CA ALA A 176 1.03 -29.07 7.49
C ALA A 176 1.03 -30.61 7.48
N LEU A 177 -0.14 -31.22 7.25
CA LEU A 177 -0.28 -32.67 7.16
C LEU A 177 0.49 -33.25 5.96
N LEU A 178 0.44 -32.60 4.79
CA LEU A 178 1.22 -33.01 3.62
C LEU A 178 2.72 -32.94 3.87
N ALA A 179 3.19 -31.86 4.51
CA ALA A 179 4.61 -31.70 4.89
C ALA A 179 5.07 -32.74 5.92
N LEU A 180 4.16 -33.23 6.76
CA LEU A 180 4.38 -34.32 7.73
C LEU A 180 4.11 -35.72 7.14
N GLN A 181 3.83 -35.82 5.84
CA GLN A 181 3.51 -37.08 5.15
C GLN A 181 2.29 -37.83 5.68
N ARG A 182 1.32 -37.11 6.23
CA ARG A 182 0.04 -37.64 6.74
C ARG A 182 -1.06 -37.50 5.68
N ASP A 183 -0.85 -38.13 4.53
CA ASP A 183 -1.59 -37.86 3.29
C ASP A 183 -3.10 -38.14 3.42
N SER A 184 -3.49 -39.25 4.05
CA SER A 184 -4.92 -39.58 4.25
C SER A 184 -5.65 -38.54 5.11
N GLU A 185 -4.96 -38.00 6.13
CA GLU A 185 -5.53 -36.93 6.97
C GLU A 185 -5.59 -35.60 6.22
N ALA A 186 -4.59 -35.31 5.37
CA ALA A 186 -4.59 -34.13 4.52
C ALA A 186 -5.77 -34.15 3.53
N ILE A 187 -6.03 -35.30 2.90
CA ILE A 187 -7.16 -35.46 1.97
C ILE A 187 -8.50 -35.25 2.70
N ARG A 188 -8.70 -35.87 3.86
CA ARG A 188 -9.91 -35.65 4.67
C ARG A 188 -10.07 -34.18 5.08
N ALA A 189 -8.97 -33.53 5.46
CA ALA A 189 -9.00 -32.11 5.80
C ALA A 189 -9.33 -31.22 4.59
N LEU A 190 -8.87 -31.56 3.38
CA LEU A 190 -9.21 -30.84 2.16
C LEU A 190 -10.71 -30.95 1.86
N VAL A 191 -11.26 -32.17 1.89
CA VAL A 191 -12.70 -32.40 1.68
C VAL A 191 -13.53 -31.59 2.68
N HIS A 192 -13.12 -31.60 3.95
CA HIS A 192 -13.76 -30.77 4.97
C HIS A 192 -13.65 -29.27 4.68
N ALA A 193 -12.47 -28.78 4.29
CA ALA A 193 -12.25 -27.36 3.95
C ALA A 193 -13.12 -26.90 2.78
N ALA A 194 -13.30 -27.75 1.77
CA ALA A 194 -14.15 -27.48 0.60
C ALA A 194 -15.63 -27.26 0.99
N GLN A 195 -16.10 -27.97 2.02
CA GLN A 195 -17.48 -27.94 2.48
C GLN A 195 -17.79 -26.78 3.43
N LYS A 196 -16.79 -26.14 4.03
CA LYS A 196 -17.00 -25.02 4.94
C LYS A 196 -17.67 -23.81 4.26
N PRO A 197 -18.48 -23.01 4.95
CA PRO A 197 -19.23 -21.93 4.32
C PRO A 197 -18.36 -20.72 3.95
N ARG A 198 -17.29 -20.41 4.70
CA ARG A 198 -16.48 -19.20 4.53
C ARG A 198 -15.00 -19.50 4.27
N TRP A 199 -14.29 -18.58 3.64
CA TRP A 199 -12.83 -18.55 3.57
C TRP A 199 -12.31 -17.16 3.92
N ASP A 200 -11.49 -17.04 4.96
CA ASP A 200 -10.90 -15.77 5.39
C ASP A 200 -9.53 -15.94 6.04
N ASP A 201 -8.52 -15.31 5.43
CA ASP A 201 -7.14 -15.27 5.94
C ASP A 201 -6.85 -14.03 6.81
N TYR A 202 -7.90 -13.22 7.05
CA TYR A 202 -7.89 -12.02 7.86
C TYR A 202 -6.98 -10.90 7.34
N VAL A 203 -6.58 -10.91 6.07
CA VAL A 203 -5.73 -9.86 5.50
C VAL A 203 -6.39 -8.48 5.53
N ALA A 204 -7.69 -8.39 5.23
CA ALA A 204 -8.40 -7.11 5.28
C ALA A 204 -8.44 -6.54 6.72
N ALA A 205 -8.68 -7.39 7.71
CA ALA A 205 -8.66 -7.01 9.13
C ALA A 205 -7.24 -6.63 9.59
N GLU A 206 -6.21 -7.30 9.08
CA GLU A 206 -4.81 -6.97 9.33
C GLU A 206 -4.46 -5.57 8.79
N ALA A 207 -4.91 -5.23 7.58
CA ALA A 207 -4.74 -3.88 7.01
C ALA A 207 -5.35 -2.84 7.95
N GLU A 208 -6.54 -3.11 8.48
CA GLU A 208 -7.23 -2.20 9.40
C GLU A 208 -6.44 -2.00 10.69
N ALA A 209 -5.93 -3.10 11.24
CA ALA A 209 -5.13 -3.09 12.47
C ALA A 209 -3.88 -2.22 12.29
N GLN A 210 -3.16 -2.39 11.18
CA GLN A 210 -1.97 -1.60 10.87
C GLN A 210 -2.29 -0.12 10.64
N ILE A 211 -3.35 0.19 9.89
CA ILE A 211 -3.83 1.57 9.67
C ILE A 211 -4.22 2.23 11.00
N ARG A 212 -4.98 1.53 11.84
CA ARG A 212 -5.42 2.03 13.15
C ARG A 212 -4.24 2.30 14.07
N TYR A 213 -3.31 1.34 14.15
CA TYR A 213 -2.05 1.50 14.87
C TYR A 213 -1.31 2.76 14.40
N TRP A 214 -1.18 2.91 13.08
CA TRP A 214 -0.44 4.03 12.49
C TRP A 214 -1.07 5.40 12.74
N ARG A 215 -2.37 5.52 12.51
CA ARG A 215 -3.11 6.77 12.70
C ARG A 215 -3.04 7.26 14.15
N LEU A 216 -3.09 6.33 15.12
CA LEU A 216 -2.95 6.64 16.56
C LEU A 216 -1.54 7.10 16.92
N LEU A 217 -0.50 6.53 16.29
CA LEU A 217 0.88 6.97 16.48
C LEU A 217 1.20 8.30 15.83
N GLN A 218 0.48 8.71 14.79
CA GLN A 218 0.78 9.98 14.11
C GLN A 218 -0.17 11.11 14.47
N ASN A 219 -1.31 10.85 15.12
CA ASN A 219 -2.47 11.76 15.22
C ASN A 219 -3.09 12.14 13.88
N LYS A 220 -2.69 11.46 12.81
CA LYS A 220 -2.77 12.03 11.47
C LYS A 220 -3.36 10.99 10.55
N ARG A 221 -4.30 11.45 9.73
CA ARG A 221 -4.88 10.70 8.63
C ARG A 221 -4.13 11.08 7.37
N SER A 222 -3.74 10.06 6.60
CA SER A 222 -3.06 10.22 5.32
C SER A 222 -3.47 9.04 4.47
N GLY A 223 -4.27 9.31 3.44
CA GLY A 223 -4.70 8.27 2.50
C GLY A 223 -3.52 7.59 1.81
N GLU A 224 -2.42 8.31 1.61
CA GLU A 224 -1.16 7.79 1.06
C GLU A 224 -0.57 6.67 1.93
N VAL A 225 -0.55 6.88 3.24
CA VAL A 225 -0.06 5.85 4.16
C VAL A 225 -1.03 4.69 4.23
N ASP A 226 -2.33 4.96 4.27
CA ASP A 226 -3.33 3.89 4.35
C ASP A 226 -3.27 2.97 3.12
N ILE A 227 -3.08 3.54 1.92
CA ILE A 227 -2.90 2.75 0.70
C ILE A 227 -1.57 1.98 0.73
N ALA A 228 -0.48 2.58 1.22
CA ALA A 228 0.81 1.91 1.38
C ALA A 228 0.70 0.68 2.30
N LEU A 229 0.07 0.85 3.47
CA LEU A 229 -0.13 -0.22 4.44
C LEU A 229 -1.03 -1.33 3.88
N THR A 230 -2.08 -0.96 3.13
CA THR A 230 -2.98 -1.93 2.50
C THR A 230 -2.27 -2.73 1.41
N MET A 231 -1.54 -2.06 0.52
CA MET A 231 -0.83 -2.70 -0.60
C MET A 231 0.45 -3.42 -0.17
N GLY A 232 1.02 -3.04 0.98
CA GLY A 232 2.22 -3.64 1.56
C GLY A 232 1.98 -4.99 2.26
N ILE A 233 0.72 -5.44 2.39
CA ILE A 233 0.44 -6.73 3.01
C ILE A 233 0.94 -7.86 2.11
N LEU A 234 1.76 -8.73 2.71
CA LEU A 234 2.30 -9.90 2.03
C LEU A 234 1.33 -11.08 2.12
N PHE A 235 1.24 -11.85 1.04
CA PHE A 235 0.44 -13.07 0.93
C PHE A 235 1.30 -14.34 0.78
N PRO A 236 2.26 -14.61 1.68
CA PRO A 236 3.21 -15.72 1.52
C PRO A 236 2.52 -17.09 1.48
N HIS A 237 1.36 -17.25 2.12
CA HIS A 237 0.58 -18.48 2.13
C HIS A 237 0.02 -18.84 0.75
N LEU A 238 -0.30 -17.85 -0.10
CA LEU A 238 -0.88 -18.11 -1.42
C LEU A 238 0.12 -18.78 -2.37
N ALA A 239 1.41 -18.47 -2.26
CA ALA A 239 2.45 -19.16 -3.03
C ALA A 239 2.45 -20.67 -2.74
N THR A 240 2.33 -21.03 -1.46
CA THR A 240 2.31 -22.43 -1.01
C THR A 240 1.00 -23.16 -1.28
N GLU A 241 -0.12 -22.47 -1.57
CA GLU A 241 -1.37 -23.14 -1.98
C GLU A 241 -1.23 -23.87 -3.31
N ARG A 242 -0.48 -23.30 -4.26
CA ARG A 242 -0.23 -23.96 -5.55
C ARG A 242 0.60 -25.23 -5.36
N SER A 243 1.53 -25.22 -4.41
CA SER A 243 2.31 -26.39 -4.05
C SER A 243 1.44 -27.48 -3.41
N ASN A 244 0.53 -27.12 -2.50
CA ASN A 244 -0.46 -28.05 -1.95
C ASN A 244 -1.27 -28.73 -3.06
N ALA A 245 -1.81 -27.93 -3.99
CA ALA A 245 -2.63 -28.43 -5.09
C ALA A 245 -1.87 -29.43 -5.97
N ARG A 246 -0.58 -29.19 -6.26
CA ARG A 246 0.25 -30.11 -7.05
C ARG A 246 0.43 -31.47 -6.35
N VAL A 247 0.71 -31.45 -5.05
CA VAL A 247 0.87 -32.70 -4.27
C VAL A 247 -0.45 -33.47 -4.24
N LEU A 248 -1.56 -32.81 -3.94
CA LEU A 248 -2.88 -33.45 -3.89
C LEU A 248 -3.32 -33.99 -5.26
N THR A 249 -3.05 -33.26 -6.34
CA THR A 249 -3.30 -33.73 -7.71
C THR A 249 -2.42 -34.94 -8.05
N ALA A 250 -1.15 -34.97 -7.63
CA ALA A 250 -0.29 -36.13 -7.85
C ALA A 250 -0.81 -37.37 -7.09
N LEU A 251 -1.26 -37.19 -5.85
CA LEU A 251 -1.88 -38.28 -5.07
C LEU A 251 -3.16 -38.80 -5.74
N ALA A 252 -4.00 -37.89 -6.27
CA ALA A 252 -5.18 -38.28 -7.05
C ALA A 252 -4.81 -39.08 -8.31
N GLN A 253 -3.70 -38.74 -8.97
CA GLN A 253 -3.23 -39.50 -10.14
C GLN A 253 -2.71 -40.88 -9.78
N ASP A 254 -2.02 -40.99 -8.65
CA ASP A 254 -1.55 -42.29 -8.16
C ASP A 254 -2.76 -43.20 -7.87
N LEU A 255 -3.87 -42.64 -7.34
CA LEU A 255 -5.15 -43.35 -7.18
C LEU A 255 -5.81 -43.71 -8.52
N GLU A 256 -5.84 -42.79 -9.49
CA GLU A 256 -6.33 -43.07 -10.86
C GLU A 256 -5.57 -44.24 -11.50
N ALA A 257 -4.24 -44.25 -11.37
CA ALA A 257 -3.37 -45.30 -11.91
C ALA A 257 -3.60 -46.66 -11.24
N GLN A 258 -4.05 -46.66 -9.99
CA GLN A 258 -4.42 -47.86 -9.24
C GLN A 258 -5.89 -48.29 -9.49
N GLY A 259 -6.64 -47.55 -10.30
CA GLY A 259 -8.06 -47.83 -10.60
C GLY A 259 -9.06 -47.21 -9.62
N HIS A 260 -8.61 -46.48 -8.61
CA HIS A 260 -9.44 -45.80 -7.60
C HIS A 260 -9.97 -44.44 -8.11
N PHE A 261 -10.64 -44.44 -9.26
CA PHE A 261 -11.05 -43.22 -9.95
C PHE A 261 -12.00 -42.33 -9.13
N ARG A 262 -12.92 -42.92 -8.35
CA ARG A 262 -13.86 -42.14 -7.54
C ARG A 262 -13.17 -41.37 -6.42
N GLU A 263 -12.25 -42.02 -5.70
CA GLU A 263 -11.47 -41.38 -4.64
C GLU A 263 -10.57 -40.27 -5.20
N ALA A 264 -9.97 -40.49 -6.37
CA ALA A 264 -9.20 -39.47 -7.07
C ALA A 264 -10.06 -38.27 -7.48
N LEU A 265 -11.28 -38.52 -7.99
CA LEU A 265 -12.22 -37.49 -8.39
C LEU A 265 -12.65 -36.63 -7.20
N GLU A 266 -12.90 -37.24 -6.04
CA GLU A 266 -13.25 -36.51 -4.81
C GLU A 266 -12.16 -35.49 -4.42
N ILE A 267 -10.88 -35.86 -4.53
CA ILE A 267 -9.76 -34.93 -4.27
C ILE A 267 -9.80 -33.74 -5.24
N ARG A 268 -9.98 -34.01 -6.54
CA ARG A 268 -10.00 -32.95 -7.57
C ARG A 268 -11.19 -32.02 -7.42
N ILE A 269 -12.37 -32.56 -7.10
CA ILE A 269 -13.57 -31.77 -6.80
C ILE A 269 -13.31 -30.88 -5.57
N ALA A 270 -12.79 -31.46 -4.48
CA ALA A 270 -12.53 -30.72 -3.26
C ALA A 270 -11.51 -29.59 -3.46
N LEU A 271 -10.45 -29.81 -4.26
CA LEU A 271 -9.51 -28.76 -4.65
C LEU A 271 -10.21 -27.60 -5.39
N THR A 272 -11.03 -27.91 -6.38
CA THR A 272 -11.73 -26.90 -7.18
C THR A 272 -12.79 -26.15 -6.36
N GLN A 273 -13.52 -26.83 -5.48
CA GLN A 273 -14.46 -26.17 -4.55
C GLN A 273 -13.74 -25.27 -3.54
N TYR A 274 -12.61 -25.72 -2.99
CA TYR A 274 -11.78 -24.90 -2.11
C TYR A 274 -11.27 -23.65 -2.84
N ALA A 275 -10.82 -23.80 -4.10
CA ALA A 275 -10.43 -22.70 -4.95
C ALA A 275 -11.58 -21.73 -5.24
N GLN A 276 -12.77 -22.23 -5.58
CA GLN A 276 -13.97 -21.41 -5.80
C GLN A 276 -14.29 -20.54 -4.59
N LYS A 277 -14.22 -21.11 -3.39
CA LYS A 277 -14.49 -20.42 -2.13
C LYS A 277 -13.47 -19.33 -1.85
N MET A 278 -12.18 -19.63 -2.04
CA MET A 278 -11.12 -18.62 -1.93
C MET A 278 -11.36 -17.45 -2.90
N MET A 279 -11.82 -17.72 -4.12
CA MET A 279 -12.13 -16.68 -5.11
C MET A 279 -13.40 -15.87 -4.79
N SER A 280 -14.42 -16.48 -4.19
CA SER A 280 -15.70 -15.82 -3.90
C SER A 280 -15.66 -14.98 -2.63
N GLU A 281 -15.01 -15.51 -1.58
CA GLU A 281 -15.00 -14.88 -0.26
C GLU A 281 -13.90 -13.82 -0.13
N GLN A 282 -12.74 -14.05 -0.76
CA GLN A 282 -11.66 -13.08 -0.76
C GLN A 282 -11.65 -12.26 -2.04
N LYS A 283 -11.99 -10.99 -1.87
CA LYS A 283 -12.17 -10.05 -2.97
C LYS A 283 -10.87 -9.38 -3.41
N THR A 284 -9.72 -10.00 -3.16
CA THR A 284 -8.41 -9.54 -3.67
C THR A 284 -8.04 -10.25 -4.96
N ILE A 285 -7.27 -9.60 -5.82
CA ILE A 285 -6.83 -10.16 -7.10
C ILE A 285 -5.85 -11.32 -6.88
N ALA A 286 -5.01 -11.25 -5.84
CA ALA A 286 -4.07 -12.33 -5.52
C ALA A 286 -4.79 -13.65 -5.22
N HIS A 287 -5.80 -13.63 -4.33
CA HIS A 287 -6.63 -14.79 -4.01
C HIS A 287 -7.35 -15.34 -5.25
N LEU A 288 -7.89 -14.45 -6.08
CA LEU A 288 -8.57 -14.82 -7.32
C LEU A 288 -7.64 -15.57 -8.28
N LEU A 289 -6.45 -15.04 -8.55
CA LEU A 289 -5.48 -15.66 -9.46
C LEU A 289 -4.93 -16.98 -8.92
N VAL A 290 -4.70 -17.08 -7.60
CA VAL A 290 -4.25 -18.32 -6.97
C VAL A 290 -5.35 -19.38 -6.99
N GLY A 291 -6.61 -19.02 -6.70
CA GLY A 291 -7.75 -19.92 -6.84
C GLY A 291 -7.87 -20.50 -8.25
N ILE A 292 -7.80 -19.65 -9.28
CA ILE A 292 -7.79 -20.11 -10.69
C ILE A 292 -6.64 -21.10 -10.93
N ALA A 293 -5.44 -20.81 -10.42
CA ALA A 293 -4.30 -21.69 -10.58
C ALA A 293 -4.49 -23.05 -9.88
N ILE A 294 -5.09 -23.08 -8.67
CA ILE A 294 -5.41 -24.33 -7.95
C ILE A 294 -6.37 -25.19 -8.75
N ALA A 295 -7.46 -24.62 -9.26
CA ALA A 295 -8.44 -25.34 -10.07
C ALA A 295 -7.82 -25.86 -11.38
N GLN A 296 -6.99 -25.05 -12.05
CA GLN A 296 -6.24 -25.49 -13.23
C GLN A 296 -5.25 -26.62 -12.92
N ILE A 297 -4.61 -26.61 -11.75
CA ILE A 297 -3.75 -27.71 -11.29
C ILE A 297 -4.60 -28.96 -11.03
N ALA A 298 -5.78 -28.82 -10.42
CA ALA A 298 -6.68 -29.91 -10.09
C ALA A 298 -7.18 -30.70 -11.31
N VAL A 299 -7.17 -30.11 -12.51
CA VAL A 299 -7.56 -30.78 -13.77
C VAL A 299 -6.38 -31.11 -14.68
N SER A 300 -5.15 -30.87 -14.21
CA SER A 300 -3.94 -31.08 -15.01
C SER A 300 -3.30 -32.45 -14.76
N SER A 301 -2.54 -32.91 -15.76
CA SER A 301 -1.55 -33.98 -15.61
C SER A 301 -0.14 -33.38 -15.42
N PRO A 302 0.77 -34.06 -14.69
CA PRO A 302 2.13 -33.57 -14.54
C PRO A 302 2.78 -33.53 -15.92
N PRO A 303 3.69 -32.59 -16.18
CA PRO A 303 4.52 -32.56 -17.37
C PRO A 303 5.54 -33.70 -17.36
N THR A 304 5.10 -34.96 -17.29
CA THR A 304 5.94 -36.09 -17.63
C THR A 304 6.04 -36.14 -19.16
N ALA A 305 7.04 -35.41 -19.68
CA ALA A 305 7.55 -35.43 -21.05
C ALA A 305 6.75 -34.75 -22.20
N SER A 306 5.71 -33.94 -21.94
CA SER A 306 4.83 -33.48 -23.03
C SER A 306 5.09 -32.07 -23.58
N HIS A 307 5.18 -31.95 -24.92
CA HIS A 307 4.98 -30.72 -25.69
C HIS A 307 3.53 -30.19 -25.61
N LEU A 308 2.69 -30.78 -24.75
CA LEU A 308 1.26 -30.49 -24.71
C LEU A 308 1.00 -29.17 -24.00
N SER A 309 0.17 -28.35 -24.62
CA SER A 309 -0.31 -27.10 -24.04
C SER A 309 -1.12 -27.39 -22.75
N PRO A 310 -1.26 -26.41 -21.85
CA PRO A 310 -2.14 -26.54 -20.69
C PRO A 310 -3.57 -26.97 -21.06
N GLN A 311 -4.10 -26.48 -22.19
CA GLN A 311 -5.44 -26.84 -22.70
C GLN A 311 -5.53 -28.32 -23.08
N GLN A 312 -4.54 -28.83 -23.83
CA GLN A 312 -4.51 -30.25 -24.21
C GLN A 312 -4.46 -31.18 -22.99
N ARG A 313 -3.77 -30.78 -21.92
CA ARG A 313 -3.74 -31.54 -20.66
C ARG A 313 -5.10 -31.56 -19.96
N GLN A 314 -5.83 -30.44 -20.00
CA GLN A 314 -7.19 -30.36 -19.45
C GLN A 314 -8.17 -31.21 -20.26
N GLU A 315 -8.14 -31.11 -21.58
CA GLU A 315 -8.98 -31.93 -22.47
C GLU A 315 -8.74 -33.43 -22.28
N GLY A 316 -7.47 -33.84 -22.13
CA GLY A 316 -7.11 -35.22 -21.83
C GLY A 316 -7.70 -35.71 -20.50
N PHE A 317 -7.69 -34.88 -19.45
CA PHE A 317 -8.35 -35.20 -18.18
C PHE A 317 -9.87 -35.34 -18.33
N LEU A 318 -10.52 -34.38 -18.98
CA LEU A 318 -11.98 -34.41 -19.19
C LEU A 318 -12.43 -35.64 -19.98
N LYS A 319 -11.67 -36.02 -21.01
CA LYS A 319 -11.93 -37.22 -21.80
C LYS A 319 -11.80 -38.49 -20.96
N ARG A 320 -10.76 -38.61 -20.13
CA ARG A 320 -10.61 -39.75 -19.21
C ARG A 320 -11.76 -39.83 -18.21
N LEU A 321 -12.21 -38.68 -17.71
CA LEU A 321 -13.33 -38.61 -16.77
C LEU A 321 -14.65 -39.09 -17.40
N GLN A 322 -14.92 -38.70 -18.65
CA GLN A 322 -16.06 -39.20 -19.42
C GLN A 322 -15.96 -40.71 -19.68
N GLN A 323 -14.78 -41.21 -20.06
CA GLN A 323 -14.54 -42.64 -20.29
C GLN A 323 -14.72 -43.48 -19.02
N ALA A 324 -14.43 -42.91 -17.85
CA ALA A 324 -14.65 -43.52 -16.55
C ALA A 324 -16.10 -43.43 -16.03
N GLY A 325 -17.04 -42.88 -16.82
CA GLY A 325 -18.46 -42.81 -16.50
C GLY A 325 -18.91 -41.54 -15.76
N PHE A 326 -18.04 -40.56 -15.55
CA PHE A 326 -18.31 -39.33 -14.81
C PHE A 326 -18.58 -38.14 -15.75
N ALA A 327 -19.56 -38.30 -16.65
CA ALA A 327 -19.85 -37.31 -17.70
C ALA A 327 -20.35 -35.97 -17.13
N ASN A 328 -21.12 -36.00 -16.04
CA ASN A 328 -21.67 -34.79 -15.40
C ASN A 328 -20.55 -33.96 -14.77
N GLU A 329 -19.61 -34.60 -14.09
CA GLU A 329 -18.45 -33.96 -13.48
C GLU A 329 -17.50 -33.40 -14.54
N ALA A 330 -17.32 -34.12 -15.66
CA ALA A 330 -16.56 -33.60 -16.80
C ALA A 330 -17.20 -32.33 -17.38
N ALA A 331 -18.53 -32.30 -17.55
CA ALA A 331 -19.24 -31.12 -17.99
C ALA A 331 -19.10 -29.95 -16.99
N TRP A 332 -19.17 -30.24 -15.70
CA TRP A 332 -18.97 -29.26 -14.63
C TRP A 332 -17.56 -28.65 -14.66
N PHE A 333 -16.51 -29.48 -14.69
CA PHE A 333 -15.13 -29.00 -14.79
C PHE A 333 -14.93 -28.14 -16.05
N HIS A 334 -15.48 -28.55 -17.19
CA HIS A 334 -15.38 -27.78 -18.43
C HIS A 334 -16.02 -26.38 -18.29
N ALA A 335 -17.25 -26.32 -17.78
CA ALA A 335 -17.95 -25.06 -17.55
C ALA A 335 -17.20 -24.16 -16.56
N GLU A 336 -16.66 -24.74 -15.49
CA GLU A 336 -15.96 -24.01 -14.46
C GLU A 336 -14.61 -23.45 -14.92
N LEU A 337 -13.84 -24.22 -15.70
CA LEU A 337 -12.59 -23.73 -16.30
C LEU A 337 -12.86 -22.59 -17.28
N LYS A 338 -13.91 -22.71 -18.10
CA LYS A 338 -14.33 -21.63 -19.02
C LYS A 338 -14.71 -20.36 -18.25
N ARG A 339 -15.43 -20.49 -17.13
CA ARG A 339 -15.76 -19.37 -16.23
C ARG A 339 -14.50 -18.71 -15.68
N MET A 340 -13.56 -19.51 -15.17
CA MET A 340 -12.30 -19.02 -14.60
C MET A 340 -11.41 -18.32 -15.63
N ASP A 341 -11.36 -18.81 -16.86
CA ASP A 341 -10.63 -18.15 -17.94
C ASP A 341 -11.25 -16.80 -18.33
N ALA A 342 -12.58 -16.71 -18.37
CA ALA A 342 -13.28 -15.44 -18.61
C ALA A 342 -12.96 -14.42 -17.51
N ILE A 343 -13.02 -14.85 -16.25
CA ILE A 343 -12.65 -14.03 -15.09
C ILE A 343 -11.19 -13.57 -15.18
N ARG A 344 -10.26 -14.48 -15.48
CA ARG A 344 -8.83 -14.14 -15.62
C ARG A 344 -8.60 -13.07 -16.68
N LEU A 345 -9.25 -13.20 -17.84
CA LEU A 345 -9.12 -12.24 -18.93
C LEU A 345 -9.71 -10.87 -18.56
N GLN A 346 -10.89 -10.87 -17.93
CA GLN A 346 -11.55 -9.66 -17.45
C GLN A 346 -10.67 -8.92 -16.43
N ILE A 347 -10.14 -9.63 -15.44
CA ILE A 347 -9.27 -9.06 -14.40
C ILE A 347 -7.93 -8.60 -14.98
N LYS A 348 -7.30 -9.37 -15.88
CA LYS A 348 -6.05 -8.93 -16.53
C LYS A 348 -6.22 -7.57 -17.23
N LYS A 349 -7.33 -7.40 -17.96
CA LYS A 349 -7.63 -6.15 -18.67
C LYS A 349 -7.97 -5.01 -17.70
N ALA A 350 -8.82 -5.28 -16.70
CA ALA A 350 -9.24 -4.28 -15.73
C ALA A 350 -8.10 -3.86 -14.80
N PHE A 351 -7.26 -4.77 -14.36
CA PHE A 351 -6.14 -4.48 -13.49
C PHE A 351 -5.12 -3.56 -14.16
N GLY A 352 -4.66 -3.89 -15.38
CA GLY A 352 -3.76 -3.01 -16.13
C GLY A 352 -4.34 -1.60 -16.29
N LYS A 353 -5.59 -1.51 -16.75
CA LYS A 353 -6.29 -0.23 -16.90
C LYS A 353 -6.45 0.54 -15.59
N PHE A 354 -6.76 -0.12 -14.47
CA PHE A 354 -6.92 0.54 -13.18
C PHE A 354 -5.62 1.17 -12.69
N TYR A 355 -4.48 0.49 -12.85
CA TYR A 355 -3.20 1.06 -12.46
C TYR A 355 -2.76 2.14 -13.43
N ASP A 356 -2.70 1.81 -14.73
CA ASP A 356 -2.15 2.66 -15.80
C ASP A 356 -2.98 3.94 -16.01
N ASP A 357 -4.30 3.82 -16.07
CA ASP A 357 -5.17 4.96 -16.42
C ASP A 357 -5.71 5.70 -15.20
N TYR A 358 -5.73 5.08 -14.02
CA TYR A 358 -6.40 5.65 -12.84
C TYR A 358 -5.47 5.85 -11.64
N LEU A 359 -4.95 4.79 -11.03
CA LEU A 359 -4.22 4.90 -9.77
C LEU A 359 -2.90 5.66 -9.93
N ILE A 360 -2.13 5.39 -10.98
CA ILE A 360 -0.83 6.04 -11.19
C ILE A 360 -0.99 7.53 -11.50
N PRO A 361 -1.82 7.96 -12.47
CA PRO A 361 -2.03 9.39 -12.70
C PRO A 361 -2.61 10.11 -11.48
N PHE A 362 -3.43 9.41 -10.69
CA PHE A 362 -3.96 9.92 -9.43
C PHE A 362 -2.85 10.16 -8.39
N MET A 363 -1.98 9.17 -8.15
CA MET A 363 -0.85 9.30 -7.23
C MET A 363 0.13 10.38 -7.70
N TYR A 364 0.40 10.46 -9.01
CA TYR A 364 1.25 11.52 -9.58
C TYR A 364 0.67 12.90 -9.30
N ARG A 365 -0.63 13.09 -9.56
CA ARG A 365 -1.34 14.34 -9.23
C ARG A 365 -1.28 14.67 -7.75
N TYR A 366 -1.46 13.67 -6.88
CA TYR A 366 -1.37 13.84 -5.43
C TYR A 366 0.02 14.35 -5.01
N TYR A 367 1.10 13.72 -5.49
CA TYR A 367 2.46 14.13 -5.16
C TYR A 367 2.83 15.50 -5.73
N TRP A 368 2.38 15.85 -6.95
CA TRP A 368 2.56 17.20 -7.48
C TRP A 368 1.85 18.27 -6.67
N GLN A 369 0.65 17.97 -6.16
CA GLN A 369 -0.04 18.89 -5.25
C GLN A 369 0.73 19.05 -3.93
N LEU A 370 1.30 17.99 -3.36
CA LEU A 370 2.15 18.08 -2.17
C LEU A 370 3.42 18.89 -2.44
N LEU A 371 4.07 18.68 -3.59
CA LEU A 371 5.25 19.43 -4.00
C LEU A 371 4.92 20.92 -4.18
N ALA A 372 3.81 21.23 -4.86
CA ALA A 372 3.32 22.60 -5.01
C ALA A 372 2.97 23.22 -3.65
N LEU A 373 2.36 22.47 -2.74
CA LEU A 373 2.02 22.92 -1.40
C LEU A 373 3.28 23.34 -0.63
N PHE A 374 4.27 22.45 -0.53
CA PHE A 374 5.50 22.73 0.19
C PHE A 374 6.33 23.84 -0.49
N GLY A 375 6.34 23.88 -1.82
CA GLY A 375 6.97 24.98 -2.57
C GLY A 375 6.33 26.34 -2.29
N LEU A 376 4.99 26.42 -2.28
CA LEU A 376 4.24 27.64 -1.96
C LEU A 376 4.40 28.06 -0.49
N GLN A 377 4.56 27.10 0.42
CA GLN A 377 4.90 27.40 1.82
C GLN A 377 6.27 28.06 1.94
N GLY A 378 7.30 27.51 1.28
CA GLY A 378 8.64 28.10 1.26
C GLY A 378 8.63 29.50 0.64
N LEU A 379 7.91 29.67 -0.48
CA LEU A 379 7.76 30.97 -1.14
C LEU A 379 7.06 32.00 -0.24
N ALA A 380 5.96 31.62 0.42
CA ALA A 380 5.23 32.50 1.32
C ALA A 380 6.07 32.90 2.54
N LEU A 381 6.85 31.96 3.11
CA LEU A 381 7.79 32.24 4.20
C LEU A 381 8.83 33.29 3.77
N ALA A 382 9.43 33.11 2.59
CA ALA A 382 10.48 33.98 2.10
C ALA A 382 9.97 35.39 1.73
N LEU A 383 8.81 35.48 1.07
CA LEU A 383 8.13 36.74 0.80
C LEU A 383 7.67 37.45 2.08
N GLY A 384 7.19 36.69 3.08
CA GLY A 384 6.83 37.23 4.39
C GLY A 384 8.02 37.81 5.15
N ALA A 385 9.16 37.11 5.14
CA ALA A 385 10.41 37.58 5.74
C ALA A 385 10.91 38.86 5.06
N GLN A 386 10.86 38.93 3.73
CA GLN A 386 11.21 40.14 2.98
C GLN A 386 10.27 41.31 3.25
N TRP A 387 8.97 41.03 3.31
CA TRP A 387 7.96 42.05 3.61
C TRP A 387 8.20 42.66 5.00
N ALA A 388 8.48 41.82 6.01
CA ALA A 388 8.84 42.25 7.35
C ALA A 388 10.18 43.02 7.40
N ALA A 389 11.20 42.55 6.68
CA ALA A 389 12.50 43.22 6.59
C ALA A 389 12.38 44.60 5.94
N LEU A 390 11.53 44.75 4.93
CA LEU A 390 11.27 46.02 4.27
C LEU A 390 10.51 46.99 5.17
N TRP A 391 9.50 46.50 5.90
CA TRP A 391 8.77 47.29 6.89
C TRP A 391 9.73 47.81 7.98
N TRP A 392 10.64 46.96 8.46
CA TRP A 392 11.65 47.35 9.44
C TRP A 392 12.66 48.34 8.86
N ALA A 393 13.16 48.11 7.65
CA ALA A 393 14.13 48.99 7.00
C ALA A 393 13.56 50.40 6.75
N ARG A 394 12.28 50.50 6.38
CA ARG A 394 11.55 51.77 6.27
C ARG A 394 11.46 52.48 7.62
N ARG A 395 11.10 51.76 8.70
CA ARG A 395 10.99 52.34 10.05
C ARG A 395 12.33 52.79 10.62
N ALA A 396 13.41 52.08 10.30
CA ALA A 396 14.77 52.39 10.72
C ALA A 396 15.47 53.40 9.80
N SER A 397 14.77 53.97 8.81
CA SER A 397 15.31 54.95 7.85
C SER A 397 16.59 54.51 7.16
N LYS A 398 16.72 53.21 6.85
CA LYS A 398 17.94 52.66 6.25
C LYS A 398 18.14 53.16 4.82
N GLY A 399 19.40 53.24 4.38
CA GLY A 399 19.74 53.51 2.98
C GLY A 399 19.33 52.34 2.07
N LEU A 400 19.16 52.61 0.77
CA LEU A 400 18.71 51.62 -0.23
C LEU A 400 19.62 50.37 -0.26
N MET A 401 20.94 50.55 -0.22
CA MET A 401 21.89 49.42 -0.24
C MET A 401 21.76 48.54 1.02
N SER A 402 21.61 49.14 2.19
CA SER A 402 21.37 48.39 3.43
C SER A 402 20.05 47.63 3.40
N THR A 403 19.01 48.19 2.79
CA THR A 403 17.72 47.52 2.57
C THR A 403 17.86 46.32 1.64
N LEU A 404 18.59 46.45 0.53
CA LEU A 404 18.82 45.33 -0.39
C LEU A 404 19.56 44.18 0.29
N ILE A 405 20.60 44.48 1.07
CA ILE A 405 21.32 43.48 1.85
C ILE A 405 20.37 42.78 2.84
N LEU A 406 19.50 43.53 3.51
CA LEU A 406 18.51 42.96 4.43
C LEU A 406 17.49 42.07 3.72
N LEU A 407 17.02 42.44 2.53
CA LEU A 407 16.07 41.63 1.76
C LEU A 407 16.70 40.31 1.29
N ILE A 408 17.97 40.36 0.85
CA ILE A 408 18.74 39.16 0.48
C ILE A 408 18.97 38.28 1.71
N GLY A 409 19.39 38.88 2.83
CA GLY A 409 19.60 38.16 4.10
C GLY A 409 18.33 37.51 4.64
N ALA A 410 17.20 38.22 4.62
CA ALA A 410 15.90 37.70 5.03
C ALA A 410 15.45 36.52 4.15
N TRP A 411 15.69 36.61 2.84
CA TRP A 411 15.39 35.53 1.92
C TRP A 411 16.26 34.29 2.14
N LEU A 412 17.59 34.47 2.23
CA LEU A 412 18.52 33.38 2.52
C LEU A 412 18.20 32.70 3.84
N GLY A 413 17.89 33.49 4.88
CA GLY A 413 17.45 32.98 6.18
C GLY A 413 16.17 32.15 6.08
N ALA A 414 15.16 32.62 5.34
CA ALA A 414 13.92 31.88 5.11
C ALA A 414 14.13 30.60 4.28
N THR A 415 14.98 30.62 3.26
CA THR A 415 15.33 29.43 2.46
C THR A 415 16.05 28.39 3.32
N LEU A 416 17.05 28.80 4.09
CA LEU A 416 17.74 27.90 5.02
C LEU A 416 16.77 27.33 6.06
N TRP A 417 15.92 28.18 6.64
CA TRP A 417 14.87 27.73 7.55
C TRP A 417 13.98 26.68 6.91
N PHE A 418 13.48 26.91 5.70
CA PHE A 418 12.65 25.96 4.99
C PHE A 418 13.37 24.63 4.72
N ILE A 419 14.63 24.65 4.29
CA ILE A 419 15.43 23.45 4.02
C ILE A 419 15.57 22.57 5.27
N PHE A 420 15.75 23.19 6.44
CA PHE A 420 15.87 22.49 7.73
C PHE A 420 14.52 22.26 8.43
N SER A 421 13.45 22.87 7.94
CA SER A 421 12.09 22.61 8.41
C SER A 421 11.59 21.23 7.99
N MET A 422 10.57 20.76 8.69
CA MET A 422 9.82 19.55 8.33
C MET A 422 9.22 19.61 6.92
N SER A 423 8.77 20.78 6.45
CA SER A 423 8.28 20.94 5.09
C SER A 423 9.35 20.67 4.03
N GLY A 424 10.59 21.12 4.27
CA GLY A 424 11.72 20.83 3.37
C GLY A 424 12.09 19.35 3.33
N MET A 425 12.08 18.68 4.49
CA MET A 425 12.30 17.23 4.56
C MET A 425 11.17 16.45 3.86
N LEU A 426 9.92 16.82 4.08
CA LEU A 426 8.77 16.18 3.46
C LEU A 426 8.75 16.36 1.95
N MET A 427 9.12 17.54 1.47
CA MET A 427 9.28 17.78 0.04
C MET A 427 10.29 16.82 -0.59
N SER A 428 11.41 16.55 0.08
CA SER A 428 12.39 15.57 -0.41
C SER A 428 11.86 14.13 -0.40
N ARG A 429 11.05 13.76 0.59
CA ARG A 429 10.40 12.44 0.67
C ARG A 429 9.29 12.25 -0.37
N VAL A 430 8.55 13.31 -0.68
CA VAL A 430 7.56 13.32 -1.77
C VAL A 430 8.25 13.05 -3.11
N ILE A 431 9.38 13.69 -3.37
CA ILE A 431 10.20 13.43 -4.57
C ILE A 431 10.65 11.97 -4.61
N ALA A 432 11.16 11.44 -3.50
CA ALA A 432 11.53 10.03 -3.41
C ALA A 432 10.33 9.09 -3.65
N SER A 433 9.13 9.48 -3.21
CA SER A 433 7.89 8.72 -3.41
C SER A 433 7.45 8.72 -4.88
N ILE A 434 7.65 9.83 -5.61
CA ILE A 434 7.44 9.89 -7.07
C ILE A 434 8.36 8.89 -7.78
N THR A 435 9.66 8.89 -7.46
CA THR A 435 10.63 7.96 -8.06
C THR A 435 10.34 6.50 -7.67
N ALA A 436 9.93 6.25 -6.42
CA ALA A 436 9.56 4.92 -5.97
C ALA A 436 8.33 4.37 -6.72
N VAL A 437 7.31 5.22 -6.97
CA VAL A 437 6.18 4.87 -7.81
C VAL A 437 6.65 4.56 -9.24
N GLU A 438 7.45 5.42 -9.87
CA GLU A 438 8.01 5.16 -11.21
C GLU A 438 8.79 3.84 -11.29
N THR A 439 9.55 3.50 -10.24
CA THR A 439 10.35 2.26 -10.20
C THR A 439 9.48 1.03 -9.96
N LEU A 440 8.50 1.11 -9.06
CA LEU A 440 7.52 0.04 -8.84
C LEU A 440 6.82 -0.31 -10.16
N LEU A 441 6.50 0.70 -10.97
CA LEU A 441 5.81 0.56 -12.24
C LEU A 441 6.68 -0.02 -13.36
N SER A 442 7.95 0.37 -13.43
CA SER A 442 8.87 -0.27 -14.37
C SER A 442 9.14 -1.74 -13.98
N SER A 443 9.08 -2.07 -12.68
CA SER A 443 9.29 -3.44 -12.17
C SER A 443 8.10 -4.38 -12.41
N THR A 444 6.87 -3.87 -12.48
CA THR A 444 5.68 -4.66 -12.86
C THR A 444 5.72 -5.19 -14.31
N SER A 445 6.69 -4.76 -15.12
CA SER A 445 6.99 -5.39 -16.42
C SER A 445 7.77 -6.73 -16.32
N GLY A 446 8.11 -7.21 -15.11
CA GLY A 446 8.63 -8.56 -14.88
C GLY A 446 9.94 -8.67 -14.09
N ALA A 447 10.40 -7.62 -13.41
CA ALA A 447 11.60 -7.66 -12.57
C ALA A 447 11.26 -7.43 -11.10
N ALA A 448 11.90 -8.19 -10.22
CA ALA A 448 11.56 -8.28 -8.82
C ALA A 448 11.71 -6.94 -8.06
N LEU A 449 10.72 -6.65 -7.19
CA LEU A 449 10.70 -5.59 -6.17
C LEU A 449 12.02 -5.30 -5.43
N PRO A 450 12.96 -6.26 -5.19
CA PRO A 450 14.21 -5.99 -4.48
C PRO A 450 15.13 -4.94 -5.13
N SER A 451 15.01 -4.65 -6.44
CA SER A 451 15.89 -3.68 -7.12
C SER A 451 15.52 -2.21 -6.88
N VAL A 452 14.28 -1.92 -6.45
CA VAL A 452 13.86 -0.56 -6.03
C VAL A 452 14.68 -0.08 -4.82
N PHE A 453 15.13 -1.03 -3.99
CA PHE A 453 15.82 -0.76 -2.73
C PHE A 453 17.34 -0.58 -2.85
N ASN A 454 17.93 -0.80 -4.03
CA ASN A 454 19.37 -0.76 -4.27
C ASN A 454 19.82 0.33 -5.26
N ALA A 455 18.96 1.30 -5.59
CA ALA A 455 19.32 2.38 -6.51
C ALA A 455 20.45 3.26 -5.90
N PRO A 456 21.54 3.55 -6.66
CA PRO A 456 22.69 4.26 -6.15
C PRO A 456 22.43 5.77 -6.03
N LEU A 457 22.72 6.32 -4.86
CA LEU A 457 22.78 7.74 -4.47
C LEU A 457 21.50 8.59 -4.69
N PRO A 458 21.10 9.40 -3.69
CA PRO A 458 19.76 9.94 -3.66
C PRO A 458 19.70 11.23 -4.49
N ILE A 459 19.30 11.13 -5.76
CA ILE A 459 18.92 12.31 -6.58
C ILE A 459 17.93 13.19 -5.81
N HIS A 460 17.06 12.60 -4.97
CA HIS A 460 16.16 13.32 -4.08
C HIS A 460 16.87 14.13 -2.97
N ALA A 461 18.02 13.68 -2.47
CA ALA A 461 18.84 14.45 -1.53
C ALA A 461 19.52 15.63 -2.22
N ILE A 462 19.86 15.53 -3.51
CA ILE A 462 20.35 16.65 -4.33
C ILE A 462 19.20 17.63 -4.66
N LEU A 463 18.02 17.10 -5.01
CA LEU A 463 16.82 17.89 -5.31
C LEU A 463 16.27 18.64 -4.09
N ARG A 464 16.49 18.12 -2.86
CA ARG A 464 16.25 18.84 -1.60
C ARG A 464 16.92 20.21 -1.59
N TRP A 465 18.09 20.33 -2.23
CA TRP A 465 18.82 21.59 -2.37
C TRP A 465 18.40 22.35 -3.63
N ALA A 466 18.24 21.66 -4.76
CA ALA A 466 18.01 22.30 -6.06
C ALA A 466 16.67 23.05 -6.19
N LEU A 467 15.57 22.54 -5.61
CA LEU A 467 14.25 23.17 -5.71
C LEU A 467 14.11 24.47 -4.89
N PRO A 468 14.53 24.52 -3.61
CA PRO A 468 14.62 25.77 -2.86
C PRO A 468 15.59 26.78 -3.51
N ILE A 469 16.68 26.31 -4.11
CA ILE A 469 17.62 27.15 -4.86
C ILE A 469 16.96 27.70 -6.14
N GLY A 470 16.18 26.89 -6.88
CA GLY A 470 15.42 27.34 -8.04
C GLY A 470 14.36 28.40 -7.67
N ALA A 471 13.63 28.20 -6.58
CA ALA A 471 12.73 29.21 -6.02
C ALA A 471 13.49 30.47 -5.57
N THR A 472 14.71 30.32 -5.07
CA THR A 472 15.61 31.43 -4.70
C THR A 472 16.04 32.26 -5.90
N ILE A 473 16.35 31.63 -7.03
CA ILE A 473 16.67 32.32 -8.29
C ILE A 473 15.47 33.14 -8.77
N TRP A 474 14.26 32.57 -8.76
CA TRP A 474 13.04 33.29 -9.15
C TRP A 474 12.68 34.45 -8.21
N GLY A 475 12.87 34.29 -6.90
CA GLY A 475 12.70 35.37 -5.94
C GLY A 475 13.64 36.55 -6.20
N LEU A 476 14.92 36.27 -6.48
CA LEU A 476 15.90 37.29 -6.85
C LEU A 476 15.55 37.98 -8.18
N VAL A 477 15.03 37.24 -9.17
CA VAL A 477 14.54 37.80 -10.44
C VAL A 477 13.36 38.74 -10.19
N LEU A 478 12.40 38.38 -9.33
CA LEU A 478 11.26 39.26 -9.01
C LEU A 478 11.70 40.55 -8.30
N ILE A 479 12.68 40.46 -7.39
CA ILE A 479 13.29 41.64 -6.75
C ILE A 479 14.01 42.50 -7.80
N GLY A 480 14.77 41.87 -8.70
CA GLY A 480 15.46 42.54 -9.81
C GLY A 480 14.49 43.28 -10.73
N VAL A 481 13.39 42.64 -11.12
CA VAL A 481 12.32 43.25 -11.93
C VAL A 481 11.65 44.39 -11.17
N ALA A 482 11.33 44.22 -9.88
CA ALA A 482 10.75 45.28 -9.06
C ALA A 482 11.69 46.49 -8.91
N LEU A 483 13.00 46.25 -8.79
CA LEU A 483 14.05 47.27 -8.79
C LEU A 483 14.13 48.00 -10.11
N VAL A 484 14.14 47.27 -11.23
CA VAL A 484 14.14 47.85 -12.57
C VAL A 484 12.91 48.73 -12.78
N VAL A 485 11.71 48.23 -12.44
CA VAL A 485 10.46 49.02 -12.51
C VAL A 485 10.52 50.26 -11.61
N ALA A 486 11.08 50.13 -10.41
CA ALA A 486 11.26 51.27 -9.51
C ALA A 486 12.26 52.29 -10.08
N LEU A 487 13.38 51.86 -10.66
CA LEU A 487 14.39 52.74 -11.27
C LEU A 487 13.83 53.48 -12.50
N PHE A 488 13.10 52.77 -13.37
CA PHE A 488 12.49 53.36 -14.57
C PHE A 488 11.36 54.34 -14.24
N ARG A 489 10.67 54.19 -13.12
CA ARG A 489 9.62 55.12 -12.67
C ARG A 489 10.16 56.46 -12.13
N ARG A 490 11.48 56.66 -12.05
CA ARG A 490 12.14 57.86 -11.47
C ARG A 490 11.43 58.38 -10.20
N PRO A 491 11.36 57.56 -9.14
CA PRO A 491 10.70 57.94 -7.90
C PRO A 491 11.33 59.21 -7.35
N ARG A 492 10.49 60.23 -7.13
CA ARG A 492 10.92 61.54 -6.60
C ARG A 492 11.47 61.47 -5.17
N SER A 493 11.34 60.33 -4.49
CA SER A 493 11.85 60.11 -3.12
C SER A 493 12.11 58.63 -2.82
N LEU A 494 13.04 58.37 -1.89
CA LEU A 494 13.33 57.04 -1.31
C LEU A 494 12.07 56.35 -0.78
N GLU A 495 11.15 57.13 -0.23
CA GLU A 495 9.88 56.68 0.33
C GLU A 495 8.94 56.08 -0.74
N ALA A 496 8.91 56.68 -1.93
CA ALA A 496 8.13 56.14 -3.05
C ALA A 496 8.68 54.79 -3.53
N THR A 497 10.00 54.62 -3.50
CA THR A 497 10.67 53.34 -3.79
C THR A 497 10.30 52.28 -2.76
N TYR A 498 10.38 52.59 -1.46
CA TYR A 498 9.95 51.69 -0.38
C TYR A 498 8.50 51.27 -0.52
N GLN A 499 7.60 52.21 -0.77
CA GLN A 499 6.18 51.92 -0.91
C GLN A 499 5.90 51.02 -2.13
N THR A 500 6.61 51.24 -3.24
CA THR A 500 6.48 50.43 -4.45
C THR A 500 6.95 48.99 -4.20
N LEU A 501 8.12 48.83 -3.59
CA LEU A 501 8.69 47.52 -3.27
C LEU A 501 7.82 46.76 -2.25
N HIS A 502 7.29 47.47 -1.25
CA HIS A 502 6.41 46.90 -0.23
C HIS A 502 5.08 46.44 -0.81
N ASN A 503 4.49 47.22 -1.72
CA ASN A 503 3.28 46.82 -2.41
C ASN A 503 3.54 45.62 -3.35
N ALA A 504 4.66 45.60 -4.07
CA ALA A 504 5.00 44.50 -4.97
C ALA A 504 5.17 43.19 -4.18
N ILE A 505 5.99 43.19 -3.13
CA ILE A 505 6.21 42.00 -2.27
C ILE A 505 4.90 41.60 -1.59
N GLY A 506 4.10 42.56 -1.11
CA GLY A 506 2.79 42.28 -0.50
C GLY A 506 1.80 41.62 -1.47
N ILE A 507 1.75 42.08 -2.73
CA ILE A 507 0.92 41.45 -3.78
C ILE A 507 1.44 40.05 -4.11
N SER A 508 2.75 39.86 -4.23
CA SER A 508 3.34 38.53 -4.47
C SER A 508 3.05 37.57 -3.32
N LEU A 509 3.16 38.03 -2.06
CA LEU A 509 2.81 37.24 -0.89
C LEU A 509 1.34 36.84 -0.91
N LEU A 510 0.45 37.74 -1.33
CA LEU A 510 -0.96 37.45 -1.48
C LEU A 510 -1.26 36.37 -2.50
N ILE A 511 -0.63 36.46 -3.67
CA ILE A 511 -0.75 35.45 -4.73
C ILE A 511 -0.25 34.10 -4.20
N ALA A 512 0.88 34.08 -3.49
CA ALA A 512 1.45 32.87 -2.90
C ALA A 512 0.51 32.26 -1.84
N LEU A 513 -0.06 33.06 -0.93
CA LEU A 513 -1.00 32.60 0.10
C LEU A 513 -2.34 32.10 -0.49
N PHE A 514 -2.84 32.76 -1.54
CA PHE A 514 -4.03 32.31 -2.27
C PHE A 514 -3.77 30.98 -2.99
N GLY A 515 -2.63 30.86 -3.68
CA GLY A 515 -2.19 29.62 -4.29
C GLY A 515 -2.04 28.52 -3.24
N LEU A 516 -1.41 28.81 -2.10
CA LEU A 516 -1.22 27.88 -1.00
C LEU A 516 -2.56 27.35 -0.48
N SER A 517 -3.52 28.25 -0.25
CA SER A 517 -4.87 27.90 0.22
C SER A 517 -5.61 27.02 -0.80
N SER A 518 -5.48 27.35 -2.09
CA SER A 518 -6.11 26.59 -3.19
C SER A 518 -5.52 25.18 -3.32
N VAL A 519 -4.19 25.07 -3.32
CA VAL A 519 -3.48 23.79 -3.41
C VAL A 519 -3.76 22.93 -2.17
N LEU A 520 -3.81 23.54 -0.98
CA LEU A 520 -4.18 22.84 0.25
C LEU A 520 -5.58 22.23 0.16
N PHE A 521 -6.56 23.01 -0.29
CA PHE A 521 -7.93 22.51 -0.48
C PHE A 521 -8.00 21.36 -1.49
N LEU A 522 -7.33 21.52 -2.65
CA LEU A 522 -7.28 20.46 -3.66
C LEU A 522 -6.63 19.19 -3.11
N ASN A 523 -5.50 19.33 -2.43
CA ASN A 523 -4.77 18.21 -1.87
C ASN A 523 -5.58 17.48 -0.78
N MET A 524 -6.33 18.20 0.04
CA MET A 524 -7.24 17.61 1.04
C MET A 524 -8.34 16.78 0.38
N ARG A 525 -8.95 17.30 -0.69
CA ARG A 525 -9.95 16.55 -1.46
C ARG A 525 -9.35 15.29 -2.08
N THR A 526 -8.13 15.39 -2.64
CA THR A 526 -7.43 14.24 -3.22
C THR A 526 -7.06 13.21 -2.14
N ASP A 527 -6.64 13.63 -0.94
CA ASP A 527 -6.33 12.71 0.16
C ASP A 527 -7.58 11.93 0.64
N GLN A 528 -8.73 12.60 0.76
CA GLN A 528 -10.01 11.95 1.08
C GLN A 528 -10.44 10.94 0.00
N GLN A 529 -10.21 11.28 -1.27
CA GLN A 529 -10.46 10.35 -2.37
C GLN A 529 -9.55 9.12 -2.25
N LEU A 530 -8.28 9.31 -1.87
CA LEU A 530 -7.34 8.21 -1.65
C LEU A 530 -7.75 7.31 -0.48
N GLU A 531 -8.22 7.88 0.63
CA GLU A 531 -8.80 7.12 1.75
C GLU A 531 -10.01 6.30 1.29
N THR A 532 -10.89 6.89 0.48
CA THR A 532 -12.08 6.23 -0.05
C THR A 532 -11.72 5.07 -0.98
N ILE A 533 -10.73 5.27 -1.87
CA ILE A 533 -10.20 4.23 -2.76
C ILE A 533 -9.59 3.10 -1.92
N THR A 534 -8.79 3.44 -0.91
CA THR A 534 -8.13 2.47 -0.03
C THR A 534 -9.14 1.60 0.71
N GLU A 535 -10.17 2.22 1.29
CA GLU A 535 -11.24 1.50 1.97
C GLU A 535 -12.04 0.61 1.00
N ALA A 536 -12.27 1.08 -0.23
CA ALA A 536 -12.90 0.28 -1.27
C ALA A 536 -12.05 -0.94 -1.66
N ILE A 537 -10.73 -0.78 -1.83
CA ILE A 537 -9.79 -1.88 -2.10
C ILE A 537 -9.81 -2.89 -0.95
N ARG A 538 -9.76 -2.43 0.32
CA ARG A 538 -9.85 -3.31 1.49
C ARG A 538 -11.13 -4.14 1.55
N ARG A 539 -12.28 -3.52 1.24
CA ARG A 539 -13.59 -4.20 1.24
C ARG A 539 -13.78 -5.11 0.02
N GLY A 540 -13.15 -4.79 -1.09
CA GLY A 540 -13.25 -5.55 -2.33
C GLY A 540 -12.46 -4.94 -3.47
N GLU A 541 -11.17 -5.29 -3.55
CA GLU A 541 -10.25 -4.86 -4.60
C GLU A 541 -10.77 -5.23 -6.00
N VAL A 542 -11.19 -6.47 -6.20
CA VAL A 542 -11.71 -6.95 -7.50
C VAL A 542 -12.86 -6.08 -7.99
N GLU A 543 -13.86 -5.86 -7.12
CA GLU A 543 -15.02 -5.05 -7.46
C GLU A 543 -14.64 -3.59 -7.71
N THR A 544 -13.73 -3.04 -6.91
CA THR A 544 -13.23 -1.66 -7.05
C THR A 544 -12.53 -1.47 -8.40
N VAL A 545 -11.65 -2.40 -8.77
CA VAL A 545 -10.93 -2.39 -10.05
C VAL A 545 -11.90 -2.51 -11.23
N LEU A 546 -12.90 -3.39 -11.13
CA LEU A 546 -13.90 -3.57 -12.19
C LEU A 546 -14.76 -2.31 -12.36
N ARG A 547 -15.26 -1.73 -11.26
CA ARG A 547 -16.05 -0.47 -11.29
C ARG A 547 -15.25 0.68 -11.89
N ALA A 548 -14.01 0.86 -11.45
CA ALA A 548 -13.15 1.96 -11.90
C ALA A 548 -12.84 1.89 -13.40
N THR A 549 -12.89 0.70 -14.00
CA THR A 549 -12.57 0.48 -15.41
C THR A 549 -13.78 0.42 -16.34
N GLY A 550 -14.98 0.48 -15.78
CA GLY A 550 -16.26 0.35 -16.50
C GLY A 550 -16.63 -1.10 -16.82
N ALA A 551 -15.96 -2.08 -16.21
CA ALA A 551 -16.30 -3.49 -16.36
C ALA A 551 -17.46 -3.87 -15.41
N PRO A 552 -18.23 -4.94 -15.72
CA PRO A 552 -19.24 -5.44 -14.80
C PRO A 552 -18.62 -5.71 -13.41
N PRO A 553 -19.18 -5.15 -12.33
CA PRO A 553 -18.55 -5.16 -11.01
C PRO A 553 -18.59 -6.53 -10.33
N GLN A 554 -19.48 -7.41 -10.78
CA GLN A 554 -19.66 -8.74 -10.22
C GLN A 554 -18.99 -9.79 -11.10
N LEU A 555 -18.31 -10.74 -10.45
CA LEU A 555 -17.79 -11.92 -11.13
C LEU A 555 -18.94 -12.88 -11.45
N PRO A 556 -18.86 -13.64 -12.55
CA PRO A 556 -19.78 -14.74 -12.82
C PRO A 556 -19.86 -15.71 -11.62
N PRO A 557 -21.06 -16.13 -11.20
CA PRO A 557 -21.23 -17.02 -10.05
C PRO A 557 -20.57 -18.39 -10.30
N PRO A 558 -20.11 -19.11 -9.25
CA PRO A 558 -19.55 -20.44 -9.40
C PRO A 558 -20.51 -21.41 -10.09
N THR A 559 -19.97 -22.31 -10.91
CA THR A 559 -20.78 -23.37 -11.52
C THR A 559 -21.22 -24.36 -10.43
N PRO A 560 -22.53 -24.59 -10.22
CA PRO A 560 -23.00 -25.52 -9.19
C PRO A 560 -22.54 -26.93 -9.51
N LEU A 561 -22.14 -27.68 -8.49
CA LEU A 561 -21.79 -29.09 -8.65
C LEU A 561 -23.00 -29.90 -9.17
N PRO A 562 -22.75 -30.92 -10.00
CA PRO A 562 -23.79 -31.86 -10.36
C PRO A 562 -24.27 -32.60 -9.09
N ARG A 563 -25.59 -32.79 -8.98
CA ARG A 563 -26.22 -33.50 -7.87
C ARG A 563 -26.15 -35.00 -8.03
#